data_AF-A0A6G3QX14-F1
#
_entry.id   AF-A0A6G3QX14-F1
#
_cell.length_a   1.000
_cell.length_b   1.000
_cell.length_c   1.000
_cell.angle_alpha   90.00
_cell.angle_beta   90.00
_cell.angle_gamma   90.00
#
_symmetry.space_group_name_H-M   'P 1'
#
loop_
_entity.id
_entity.type
_entity.pdbx_description
1 polymer ?
#
loop_
_entity_poly.entity_id
_entity_poly.type
_entity_poly.pdbx_seq_one_letter_code
_entity_poly.pdbx_strand_id
1 'polypeptide(L)'
;MTAAGIARLAGVGRAAVSNWRRRHPDFPRPVGGTGTSPAFALVEVEEWLRRHGKLAEVPLRERVWQHLAGHPAGPVTALLHTGWALLLIHDRPTLWLDVSDGPDERLAALLPEKLKEAVATRPGPATAPGGTPGPAPALTPPTAPRLLPSVPLLRGAAELAAELGARQTFEFLLGRHLDANPRQYTLTPGGLAGLMAGLAASAGPPRTVLDPACGTGALLRAVTHHPGQELYAQDTSADLTALTALRLALHTRGAVHARAGDTLRADAHPAVRADAVLCHPPFNERDWGHDELAYDPRWEYGLPARTESEL
;
A
#
# COMPACT_ATOMS: atom_id res chain seq x y z
N MET A 1 -25.33 23.53 2.72
CA MET A 1 -24.56 22.40 2.14
C MET A 1 -24.84 22.28 0.63
N THR A 2 -23.84 21.99 -0.21
CA THR A 2 -24.02 21.82 -1.68
C THR A 2 -24.32 20.36 -2.06
N ALA A 3 -24.81 20.11 -3.28
CA ALA A 3 -25.09 18.75 -3.77
C ALA A 3 -23.86 17.81 -3.73
N ALA A 4 -22.64 18.34 -3.90
CA ALA A 4 -21.40 17.58 -3.72
C ALA A 4 -21.16 17.20 -2.24
N GLY A 5 -21.55 18.06 -1.31
CA GLY A 5 -21.58 17.75 0.13
C GLY A 5 -22.57 16.64 0.46
N ILE A 6 -23.79 16.70 -0.10
CA ILE A 6 -24.82 15.67 0.08
C ILE A 6 -24.34 14.32 -0.46
N ALA A 7 -23.69 14.32 -1.63
CA ALA A 7 -23.15 13.12 -2.27
C ALA A 7 -22.10 12.43 -1.39
N ARG A 8 -21.18 13.20 -0.80
CA ARG A 8 -20.20 12.69 0.17
C ARG A 8 -20.86 12.15 1.43
N LEU A 9 -21.81 12.89 2.00
CA LEU A 9 -22.53 12.52 3.21
C LEU A 9 -23.28 11.19 3.06
N ALA A 10 -23.89 10.96 1.88
CA ALA A 10 -24.64 9.75 1.58
C ALA A 10 -23.81 8.64 0.91
N GLY A 11 -22.50 8.84 0.71
CA GLY A 11 -21.62 7.84 0.09
C GLY A 11 -21.91 7.54 -1.39
N VAL A 12 -22.45 8.51 -2.14
CA VAL A 12 -22.87 8.33 -3.55
C VAL A 12 -22.23 9.37 -4.48
N GLY A 13 -22.38 9.19 -5.79
CA GLY A 13 -22.01 10.21 -6.78
C GLY A 13 -23.00 11.37 -6.88
N ARG A 14 -22.54 12.53 -7.39
CA ARG A 14 -23.39 13.74 -7.59
C ARG A 14 -24.63 13.48 -8.45
N ALA A 15 -24.56 12.54 -9.40
CA ALA A 15 -25.68 12.15 -10.25
C ALA A 15 -26.83 11.50 -9.45
N ALA A 16 -26.53 10.77 -8.37
CA ALA A 16 -27.54 10.18 -7.50
C ALA A 16 -28.35 11.26 -6.77
N VAL A 17 -27.66 12.29 -6.24
CA VAL A 17 -28.31 13.45 -5.60
C VAL A 17 -29.20 14.20 -6.58
N SER A 18 -28.75 14.38 -7.83
CA SER A 18 -29.57 14.99 -8.88
C SER A 18 -30.83 14.15 -9.17
N ASN A 19 -30.70 12.82 -9.23
CA ASN A 19 -31.82 11.92 -9.43
C ASN A 19 -32.81 11.95 -8.26
N TRP A 20 -32.32 12.05 -7.03
CA TRP A 20 -33.18 12.16 -5.84
C TRP A 20 -34.05 13.41 -5.88
N ARG A 21 -33.44 14.57 -6.17
CA ARG A 21 -34.16 15.85 -6.35
C ARG A 21 -35.29 15.78 -7.37
N ARG A 22 -35.14 14.96 -8.41
CA ARG A 22 -36.14 14.81 -9.47
C ARG A 22 -37.24 13.81 -9.09
N ARG A 23 -36.89 12.72 -8.41
CA ARG A 23 -37.79 11.58 -8.14
C ARG A 23 -38.51 11.67 -6.80
N HIS A 24 -38.04 12.50 -5.88
CA HIS A 24 -38.60 12.67 -4.54
C HIS A 24 -39.13 14.09 -4.38
N PRO A 25 -40.46 14.30 -4.47
CA PRO A 25 -41.07 15.63 -4.34
C PRO A 25 -40.84 16.29 -2.98
N ASP A 26 -40.54 15.47 -1.96
CA ASP A 26 -40.28 15.86 -0.59
C ASP A 26 -38.78 16.08 -0.30
N PHE A 27 -37.90 15.99 -1.32
CA PHE A 27 -36.48 16.31 -1.17
C PHE A 27 -36.31 17.78 -0.72
N PRO A 28 -35.39 18.08 0.23
CA PRO A 28 -35.22 19.43 0.77
C PRO A 28 -35.07 20.50 -0.30
N ARG A 29 -35.78 21.61 -0.11
CA ARG A 29 -35.72 22.73 -1.06
C ARG A 29 -34.42 23.52 -0.84
N PRO A 30 -33.84 24.11 -1.89
CA PRO A 30 -32.70 25.00 -1.71
C PRO A 30 -33.07 26.17 -0.81
N VAL A 31 -32.24 26.44 0.20
CA VAL A 31 -32.36 27.60 1.11
C VAL A 31 -31.45 28.76 0.66
N GLY A 32 -30.66 28.56 -0.40
CA GLY A 32 -29.79 29.58 -0.99
C GLY A 32 -28.94 29.02 -2.14
N GLY A 33 -27.89 29.75 -2.51
CA GLY A 33 -26.96 29.37 -3.59
C GLY A 33 -27.37 29.89 -4.96
N THR A 34 -26.73 29.38 -6.01
CA THR A 34 -26.99 29.76 -7.41
C THR A 34 -27.80 28.69 -8.13
N GLY A 35 -28.42 29.01 -9.27
CA GLY A 35 -29.18 28.03 -10.07
C GLY A 35 -28.36 26.79 -10.47
N THR A 36 -27.04 26.95 -10.62
CA THR A 36 -26.10 25.86 -10.95
C THR A 36 -25.52 25.16 -9.72
N SER A 37 -25.55 25.80 -8.54
CA SER A 37 -25.05 25.24 -7.28
C SER A 37 -25.99 25.61 -6.12
N PRO A 38 -27.16 24.94 -6.01
CA PRO A 38 -28.08 25.18 -4.92
C PRO A 38 -27.48 24.74 -3.59
N ALA A 39 -27.75 25.54 -2.56
CA ALA A 39 -27.40 25.26 -1.18
C ALA A 39 -28.64 24.82 -0.40
N PHE A 40 -28.50 23.75 0.36
CA PHE A 40 -29.55 23.11 1.16
C PHE A 40 -29.26 23.26 2.65
N ALA A 41 -30.30 23.29 3.47
CA ALA A 41 -30.17 23.22 4.91
C ALA A 41 -29.61 21.85 5.31
N LEU A 42 -28.56 21.81 6.13
CA LEU A 42 -27.89 20.57 6.53
C LEU A 42 -28.85 19.64 7.28
N VAL A 43 -29.60 20.20 8.25
CA VAL A 43 -30.54 19.46 9.10
C VAL A 43 -31.63 18.77 8.27
N GLU A 44 -32.27 19.51 7.35
CA GLU A 44 -33.32 18.95 6.48
C GLU A 44 -32.79 17.84 5.56
N VAL A 45 -31.56 17.99 5.05
CA VAL A 45 -30.91 16.96 4.23
C VAL A 45 -30.58 15.72 5.04
N GLU A 46 -30.03 15.87 6.25
CA GLU A 46 -29.74 14.73 7.12
C GLU A 46 -31.00 13.98 7.52
N GLU A 47 -32.06 14.69 7.91
CA GLU A 47 -33.35 14.09 8.26
C GLU A 47 -33.99 13.38 7.06
N TRP A 48 -33.95 14.00 5.88
CA TRP A 48 -34.45 13.38 4.66
C TRP A 48 -33.66 12.11 4.32
N LEU A 49 -32.33 12.18 4.38
CA LEU A 49 -31.46 11.05 4.13
C LEU A 49 -31.71 9.91 5.14
N ARG A 50 -31.82 10.21 6.44
CA ARG A 50 -32.15 9.19 7.47
C ARG A 50 -33.50 8.55 7.20
N ARG A 51 -34.55 9.35 6.97
CA ARG A 51 -35.92 8.86 6.69
C ARG A 51 -35.98 7.95 5.47
N HIS A 52 -35.17 8.21 4.45
CA HIS A 52 -35.16 7.43 3.21
C HIS A 52 -34.15 6.26 3.22
N GLY A 53 -33.48 6.00 4.36
CA GLY A 53 -32.39 5.04 4.44
C GLY A 53 -31.23 5.36 3.49
N LYS A 54 -31.08 6.65 3.14
CA LYS A 54 -30.03 7.19 2.26
C LYS A 54 -28.90 7.87 3.04
N LEU A 55 -29.08 8.09 4.34
CA LEU A 55 -27.97 8.32 5.23
C LEU A 55 -27.36 6.94 5.48
N ALA A 56 -26.43 6.56 4.62
CA ALA A 56 -25.62 5.40 4.93
C ALA A 56 -24.90 5.70 6.25
N GLU A 57 -24.84 4.74 7.16
CA GLU A 57 -23.66 4.64 8.01
C GLU A 57 -22.45 4.80 7.08
N VAL A 58 -21.50 5.66 7.44
CA VAL A 58 -20.34 5.98 6.60
C VAL A 58 -19.85 4.71 5.90
N PRO A 59 -19.87 4.65 4.55
CA PRO A 59 -19.62 3.41 3.81
C PRO A 59 -18.37 2.73 4.33
N LEU A 60 -18.37 1.39 4.42
CA LEU A 60 -17.28 0.64 5.07
C LEU A 60 -15.89 1.09 4.60
N ARG A 61 -15.71 1.26 3.28
CA ARG A 61 -14.49 1.80 2.66
C ARG A 61 -14.04 3.14 3.24
N GLU A 62 -14.98 4.05 3.48
CA GLU A 62 -14.69 5.38 4.03
C GLU A 62 -14.45 5.32 5.54
N ARG A 63 -15.17 4.45 6.27
CA ARG A 63 -14.94 4.21 7.71
C ARG A 63 -13.54 3.66 7.98
N VAL A 64 -13.15 2.62 7.23
CA VAL A 64 -11.81 2.01 7.32
C VAL A 64 -10.74 3.04 6.96
N TRP A 65 -10.95 3.83 5.90
CA TRP A 65 -10.04 4.91 5.54
C TRP A 65 -9.90 5.96 6.66
N GLN A 66 -11.00 6.39 7.28
CA GLN A 66 -10.97 7.35 8.39
C GLN A 66 -10.22 6.82 9.61
N HIS A 67 -10.42 5.54 9.97
CA HIS A 67 -9.66 4.90 11.04
C HIS A 67 -8.16 4.81 10.72
N LEU A 68 -7.81 4.51 9.47
CA LEU A 68 -6.41 4.44 9.03
C LEU A 68 -5.76 5.82 9.06
N ALA A 69 -6.40 6.82 8.46
CA ALA A 69 -5.89 8.20 8.39
C ALA A 69 -5.78 8.85 9.77
N GLY A 70 -6.70 8.54 10.69
CA GLY A 70 -6.74 9.05 12.07
C GLY A 70 -5.98 8.18 13.08
N HIS A 71 -5.23 7.17 12.64
CA HIS A 71 -4.57 6.24 13.56
C HIS A 71 -3.51 6.94 14.44
N PRO A 72 -3.46 6.68 15.76
CA PRO A 72 -2.60 7.43 16.69
C PRO A 72 -1.10 7.32 16.41
N ALA A 73 -0.65 6.22 15.80
CA ALA A 73 0.74 6.02 15.39
C ALA A 73 1.03 6.47 13.93
N GLY A 74 0.10 7.20 13.33
CA GLY A 74 0.17 7.69 11.96
C GLY A 74 -0.36 6.70 10.90
N PRO A 75 -0.68 7.21 9.70
CA PRO A 75 -1.32 6.43 8.63
C PRO A 75 -0.43 5.34 8.03
N VAL A 76 0.89 5.56 7.98
CA VAL A 76 1.84 4.57 7.45
C VAL A 76 1.91 3.34 8.36
N THR A 77 2.06 3.54 9.68
CA THR A 77 2.00 2.45 10.67
C THR A 77 0.68 1.68 10.57
N ALA A 78 -0.43 2.40 10.43
CA ALA A 78 -1.75 1.81 10.29
C ALA A 78 -1.88 0.95 9.02
N LEU A 79 -1.34 1.43 7.91
CA LEU A 79 -1.30 0.71 6.63
C LEU A 79 -0.41 -0.54 6.71
N LEU A 80 0.73 -0.47 7.39
CA LEU A 80 1.60 -1.63 7.66
C LEU A 80 0.88 -2.69 8.51
N HIS A 81 0.27 -2.29 9.62
CA HIS A 81 -0.50 -3.22 10.47
C HIS A 81 -1.67 -3.84 9.71
N THR A 82 -2.37 -3.04 8.90
CA THR A 82 -3.47 -3.52 8.05
C THR A 82 -2.97 -4.50 6.99
N GLY A 83 -1.85 -4.20 6.32
CA GLY A 83 -1.27 -5.09 5.32
C GLY A 83 -0.84 -6.44 5.91
N TRP A 84 -0.31 -6.47 7.13
CA TRP A 84 -0.05 -7.70 7.86
C TRP A 84 -1.31 -8.54 8.10
N ALA A 85 -2.38 -7.92 8.58
CA ALA A 85 -3.66 -8.62 8.80
C ALA A 85 -4.26 -9.12 7.47
N LEU A 86 -4.23 -8.31 6.41
CA LEU A 86 -4.70 -8.70 5.09
C LEU A 86 -3.89 -9.85 4.50
N LEU A 87 -2.58 -9.90 4.75
CA LEU A 87 -1.72 -11.01 4.35
C LEU A 87 -2.15 -12.31 5.03
N LEU A 88 -2.39 -12.26 6.34
CA LEU A 88 -2.88 -13.41 7.10
C LEU A 88 -4.24 -13.88 6.60
N ILE A 89 -5.18 -12.95 6.37
CA ILE A 89 -6.50 -13.24 5.78
C ILE A 89 -6.35 -13.89 4.41
N HIS A 90 -5.39 -13.41 3.59
CA HIS A 90 -5.16 -13.91 2.25
C HIS A 90 -4.62 -15.34 2.24
N ASP A 91 -3.64 -15.66 3.08
CA ASP A 91 -2.96 -16.96 3.04
C ASP A 91 -3.59 -18.00 3.95
N ARG A 92 -4.12 -17.57 5.10
CA ARG A 92 -4.60 -18.42 6.20
C ARG A 92 -5.94 -17.91 6.73
N PRO A 93 -7.01 -17.90 5.90
CA PRO A 93 -8.30 -17.34 6.30
C PRO A 93 -8.89 -18.01 7.55
N THR A 94 -8.70 -19.31 7.73
CA THR A 94 -9.17 -20.03 8.92
C THR A 94 -8.45 -19.56 10.19
N LEU A 95 -7.13 -19.35 10.10
CA LEU A 95 -6.33 -18.84 11.22
C LEU A 95 -6.77 -17.44 11.63
N TRP A 96 -7.12 -16.58 10.67
CA TRP A 96 -7.70 -15.26 10.97
C TRP A 96 -9.03 -15.39 11.73
N LEU A 97 -9.94 -16.25 11.27
CA LEU A 97 -11.24 -16.45 11.94
C LEU A 97 -11.04 -16.93 13.39
N ASP A 98 -10.12 -17.85 13.62
CA ASP A 98 -9.82 -18.39 14.96
C ASP A 98 -9.26 -17.33 15.92
N VAL A 99 -8.37 -16.45 15.44
CA VAL A 99 -7.75 -15.42 16.31
C VAL A 99 -8.58 -14.15 16.46
N SER A 100 -9.43 -13.86 15.48
CA SER A 100 -10.32 -12.69 15.52
C SER A 100 -11.58 -12.94 16.34
N ASP A 101 -11.87 -14.18 16.70
CA ASP A 101 -12.93 -14.52 17.64
C ASP A 101 -12.58 -14.09 19.08
N GLY A 102 -13.45 -13.28 19.67
CA GLY A 102 -13.28 -12.73 21.01
C GLY A 102 -12.78 -11.27 21.06
N PRO A 103 -12.36 -10.79 22.24
CA PRO A 103 -12.10 -9.38 22.50
C PRO A 103 -10.82 -8.85 21.85
N ASP A 104 -10.70 -7.53 21.73
CA ASP A 104 -9.61 -6.86 21.02
C ASP A 104 -8.24 -7.12 21.66
N GLU A 105 -8.18 -7.23 22.98
CA GLU A 105 -6.96 -7.55 23.73
C GLU A 105 -6.44 -8.94 23.38
N ARG A 106 -7.35 -9.91 23.20
CA ARG A 106 -7.00 -11.28 22.81
C ARG A 106 -6.45 -11.29 21.38
N LEU A 107 -7.12 -10.61 20.45
CA LEU A 107 -6.65 -10.50 19.08
C LEU A 107 -5.26 -9.83 19.03
N ALA A 108 -5.07 -8.70 19.71
CA ALA A 108 -3.77 -8.03 19.77
C ALA A 108 -2.65 -8.91 20.35
N ALA A 109 -2.95 -9.72 21.36
CA ALA A 109 -1.99 -10.62 21.99
C ALA A 109 -1.58 -11.81 21.10
N LEU A 110 -2.54 -12.41 20.38
CA LEU A 110 -2.30 -13.61 19.57
C LEU A 110 -1.73 -13.30 18.18
N LEU A 111 -2.09 -12.14 17.61
CA LEU A 111 -1.79 -11.82 16.22
C LEU A 111 -0.28 -11.81 15.88
N PRO A 112 0.65 -11.27 16.69
CA PRO A 112 2.08 -11.26 16.36
C PRO A 112 2.66 -12.62 16.00
N GLU A 113 2.35 -13.67 16.77
CA GLU A 113 2.83 -15.02 16.51
C GLU A 113 2.19 -15.60 15.25
N LYS A 114 0.91 -15.33 14.99
CA LYS A 114 0.25 -15.79 13.76
C LYS A 114 0.76 -15.11 12.50
N LEU A 115 1.14 -13.85 12.58
CA LEU A 115 1.80 -13.14 11.48
C LEU A 115 3.18 -13.74 11.17
N LYS A 116 3.96 -14.13 12.20
CA LYS A 116 5.23 -14.85 12.02
C LYS A 116 5.02 -16.19 11.32
N GLU A 117 4.06 -16.98 11.78
CA GLU A 117 3.71 -18.28 11.18
C GLU A 117 3.33 -18.14 9.69
N ALA A 118 2.55 -17.11 9.34
CA ALA A 118 2.13 -16.87 7.95
C ALA A 118 3.32 -16.58 7.02
N VAL A 119 4.27 -15.74 7.44
CA VAL A 119 5.44 -15.38 6.63
C VAL A 119 6.51 -16.46 6.62
N ALA A 120 6.65 -17.25 7.69
CA ALA A 120 7.61 -18.36 7.75
C ALA A 120 7.36 -19.44 6.68
N THR A 121 6.13 -19.53 6.16
CA THR A 121 5.79 -20.49 5.10
C THR A 121 6.01 -19.98 3.68
N ARG A 122 6.39 -18.71 3.53
CA ARG A 122 6.82 -18.18 2.24
C ARG A 122 8.27 -18.57 1.95
N PRO A 123 8.65 -18.73 0.67
CA PRO A 123 10.05 -18.89 0.30
C PRO A 123 10.88 -17.72 0.89
N GLY A 124 11.76 -18.04 1.84
CA GLY A 124 12.70 -17.09 2.42
C GLY A 124 13.92 -16.87 1.51
N PRO A 125 14.80 -15.90 1.82
CA PRO A 125 16.08 -15.81 1.15
C PRO A 125 16.84 -17.13 1.31
N ALA A 126 17.36 -17.66 0.20
CA ALA A 126 18.36 -18.71 0.26
C ALA A 126 19.56 -18.13 1.02
N THR A 127 19.74 -18.52 2.28
CA THR A 127 20.94 -18.14 3.05
C THR A 127 22.13 -18.83 2.41
N ALA A 128 23.03 -18.06 1.80
CA ALA A 128 24.32 -18.57 1.38
C ALA A 128 25.04 -19.16 2.61
N PRO A 129 25.58 -20.39 2.54
CA PRO A 129 26.33 -20.97 3.66
C PRO A 129 27.55 -20.09 3.99
N GLY A 130 27.64 -19.60 5.23
CA GLY A 130 28.84 -18.89 5.73
C GLY A 130 28.89 -17.38 5.53
N GLY A 131 27.81 -16.73 5.08
CA GLY A 131 27.74 -15.27 4.98
C GLY A 131 27.54 -14.57 6.34
N THR A 132 28.11 -13.38 6.49
CA THR A 132 27.73 -12.44 7.56
C THR A 132 26.21 -12.21 7.54
N PRO A 133 25.55 -12.02 8.71
CA PRO A 133 24.12 -11.73 8.73
C PRO A 133 23.86 -10.47 7.89
N GLY A 134 23.16 -10.66 6.76
CA GLY A 134 22.79 -9.57 5.87
C GLY A 134 21.82 -8.57 6.54
N PRO A 135 21.53 -7.44 5.87
CA PRO A 135 20.62 -6.44 6.40
C PRO A 135 19.26 -7.06 6.78
N ALA A 136 18.67 -6.56 7.87
CA ALA A 136 17.43 -7.07 8.43
C ALA A 136 16.29 -7.03 7.39
N PRO A 137 15.39 -8.03 7.38
CA PRO A 137 14.25 -8.03 6.48
C PRO A 137 13.33 -6.83 6.73
N ALA A 138 12.75 -6.28 5.67
CA ALA A 138 11.83 -5.15 5.77
C ALA A 138 10.56 -5.47 6.58
N LEU A 139 10.14 -6.74 6.62
CA LEU A 139 8.95 -7.19 7.33
C LEU A 139 9.31 -7.69 8.73
N THR A 140 9.01 -6.86 9.72
CA THR A 140 8.99 -7.28 11.13
C THR A 140 7.54 -7.26 11.64
N PRO A 141 7.03 -8.38 12.17
CA PRO A 141 5.69 -8.42 12.75
C PRO A 141 5.56 -7.42 13.90
N PRO A 142 4.48 -6.63 13.96
CA PRO A 142 4.26 -5.68 15.04
C PRO A 142 3.99 -6.42 16.37
N THR A 143 4.36 -5.80 17.48
CA THR A 143 4.14 -6.35 18.82
C THR A 143 2.71 -6.13 19.29
N ALA A 144 2.25 -6.92 20.28
CA ALA A 144 0.90 -6.80 20.81
C ALA A 144 0.54 -5.38 21.30
N PRO A 145 1.39 -4.66 22.08
CA PRO A 145 1.07 -3.29 22.50
C PRO A 145 0.94 -2.31 21.33
N ARG A 146 1.68 -2.53 20.24
CA ARG A 146 1.59 -1.69 19.02
C ARG A 146 0.35 -2.01 18.19
N LEU A 147 -0.15 -3.23 18.25
CA LEU A 147 -1.33 -3.69 17.52
C LEU A 147 -2.65 -3.30 18.21
N LEU A 148 -2.68 -3.22 19.54
CA LEU A 148 -3.92 -2.98 20.28
C LEU A 148 -4.70 -1.75 19.77
N PRO A 149 -4.08 -0.57 19.55
CA PRO A 149 -4.79 0.59 18.98
C PRO A 149 -5.28 0.40 17.54
N SER A 150 -4.69 -0.56 16.81
CA SER A 150 -5.06 -0.87 15.43
C SER A 150 -6.21 -1.87 15.33
N VAL A 151 -6.55 -2.61 16.38
CA VAL A 151 -7.52 -3.72 16.28
C VAL A 151 -8.86 -3.31 15.65
N PRO A 152 -9.49 -2.18 16.02
CA PRO A 152 -10.73 -1.75 15.36
C PRO A 152 -10.56 -1.50 13.86
N LEU A 153 -9.40 -0.96 13.44
CA LEU A 153 -9.04 -0.82 12.03
C LEU A 153 -8.86 -2.19 11.37
N LEU A 154 -8.18 -3.14 12.02
CA LEU A 154 -7.94 -4.48 11.47
C LEU A 154 -9.23 -5.25 11.24
N ARG A 155 -10.20 -5.16 12.17
CA ARG A 155 -11.53 -5.76 12.01
C ARG A 155 -12.28 -5.15 10.83
N GLY A 156 -12.32 -3.81 10.75
CA GLY A 156 -12.95 -3.12 9.62
C GLY A 156 -12.26 -3.44 8.28
N ALA A 157 -10.94 -3.57 8.25
CA ALA A 157 -10.20 -3.99 7.07
C ALA A 157 -10.51 -5.44 6.67
N ALA A 158 -10.74 -6.33 7.64
CA ALA A 158 -11.16 -7.71 7.38
C ALA A 158 -12.57 -7.79 6.80
N GLU A 159 -13.52 -7.02 7.35
CA GLU A 159 -14.86 -6.85 6.77
C GLU A 159 -14.75 -6.35 5.32
N LEU A 160 -13.91 -5.34 5.09
CA LEU A 160 -13.73 -4.79 3.74
C LEU A 160 -13.06 -5.79 2.80
N ALA A 161 -12.14 -6.61 3.30
CA ALA A 161 -11.52 -7.71 2.56
C ALA A 161 -12.51 -8.83 2.22
N ALA A 162 -13.54 -9.06 3.04
CA ALA A 162 -14.63 -9.98 2.70
C ALA A 162 -15.47 -9.46 1.52
N GLU A 163 -15.62 -8.14 1.37
CA GLU A 163 -16.32 -7.54 0.22
C GLU A 163 -15.46 -7.47 -1.05
N LEU A 164 -14.19 -7.07 -0.93
CA LEU A 164 -13.35 -6.72 -2.09
C LEU A 164 -12.26 -7.73 -2.43
N GLY A 165 -11.90 -8.58 -1.46
CA GLY A 165 -10.66 -9.33 -1.45
C GLY A 165 -9.51 -8.57 -0.80
N ALA A 166 -8.64 -9.29 -0.08
CA ALA A 166 -7.54 -8.70 0.68
C ALA A 166 -6.58 -7.85 -0.17
N ARG A 167 -6.31 -8.27 -1.41
CA ARG A 167 -5.44 -7.56 -2.36
C ARG A 167 -6.02 -6.20 -2.73
N GLN A 168 -7.29 -6.19 -3.14
CA GLN A 168 -8.01 -4.99 -3.53
C GLN A 168 -8.19 -4.04 -2.36
N THR A 169 -8.42 -4.55 -1.15
CA THR A 169 -8.47 -3.74 0.06
C THR A 169 -7.13 -3.04 0.32
N PHE A 170 -6.00 -3.75 0.22
CA PHE A 170 -4.69 -3.14 0.39
C PHE A 170 -4.41 -2.07 -0.67
N GLU A 171 -4.65 -2.37 -1.95
CA GLU A 171 -4.46 -1.41 -3.06
C GLU A 171 -5.34 -0.17 -2.90
N PHE A 172 -6.58 -0.33 -2.43
CA PHE A 172 -7.47 0.80 -2.15
C PHE A 172 -6.91 1.70 -1.04
N LEU A 173 -6.47 1.13 0.08
CA LEU A 173 -5.95 1.88 1.22
C LEU A 173 -4.61 2.54 0.92
N LEU A 174 -3.69 1.82 0.25
CA LEU A 174 -2.44 2.39 -0.23
C LEU A 174 -2.70 3.52 -1.23
N GLY A 175 -3.58 3.32 -2.20
CA GLY A 175 -3.95 4.36 -3.19
C GLY A 175 -4.48 5.63 -2.51
N ARG A 176 -5.42 5.50 -1.56
CA ARG A 176 -5.92 6.64 -0.77
C ARG A 176 -4.82 7.36 0.01
N HIS A 177 -3.86 6.61 0.56
CA HIS A 177 -2.70 7.18 1.27
C HIS A 177 -1.78 7.96 0.33
N LEU A 178 -1.49 7.42 -0.86
CA LEU A 178 -0.67 8.11 -1.86
C LEU A 178 -1.36 9.36 -2.40
N ASP A 179 -2.67 9.29 -2.69
CA ASP A 179 -3.48 10.43 -3.16
C ASP A 179 -3.55 11.55 -2.12
N ALA A 180 -3.53 11.23 -0.84
CA ALA A 180 -3.50 12.20 0.25
C ALA A 180 -2.12 12.87 0.41
N ASN A 181 -1.05 12.29 -0.15
CA ASN A 181 0.33 12.73 0.03
C ASN A 181 1.10 12.85 -1.32
N PRO A 182 0.58 13.59 -2.32
CA PRO A 182 1.09 13.54 -3.69
C PRO A 182 2.49 14.15 -3.87
N ARG A 183 2.98 14.93 -2.89
CA ARG A 183 4.31 15.55 -2.93
C ARG A 183 5.39 14.72 -2.22
N GLN A 184 4.99 13.66 -1.52
CA GLN A 184 5.90 12.86 -0.70
C GLN A 184 6.53 11.70 -1.48
N TYR A 185 5.92 11.29 -2.60
CA TYR A 185 6.28 10.07 -3.30
C TYR A 185 6.49 10.32 -4.80
N THR A 186 7.59 9.80 -5.33
CA THR A 186 7.79 9.67 -6.78
C THR A 186 7.04 8.42 -7.24
N LEU A 187 5.91 8.62 -7.93
CA LEU A 187 5.05 7.53 -8.37
C LEU A 187 5.34 7.16 -9.81
N THR A 188 5.57 5.87 -10.07
CA THR A 188 5.57 5.33 -11.43
C THR A 188 4.12 5.17 -11.92
N PRO A 189 3.71 5.85 -13.01
CA PRO A 189 2.37 5.66 -13.57
C PRO A 189 2.13 4.20 -13.97
N GLY A 190 0.92 3.68 -13.71
CA GLY A 190 0.61 2.26 -13.95
C GLY A 190 0.81 1.82 -15.40
N GLY A 191 0.48 2.67 -16.38
CA GLY A 191 0.73 2.38 -17.80
C GLY A 191 2.23 2.29 -18.13
N LEU A 192 3.05 3.15 -17.53
CA LEU A 192 4.51 3.11 -17.68
C LEU A 192 5.09 1.85 -17.03
N ALA A 193 4.66 1.53 -15.81
CA ALA A 193 5.10 0.32 -15.12
C ALA A 193 4.76 -0.94 -15.91
N GLY A 194 3.54 -1.02 -16.48
CA GLY A 194 3.13 -2.13 -17.33
C GLY A 194 3.95 -2.24 -18.61
N LEU A 195 4.28 -1.11 -19.26
CA LEU A 195 5.15 -1.09 -20.43
C LEU A 195 6.56 -1.60 -20.09
N MET A 196 7.16 -1.10 -19.01
CA MET A 196 8.51 -1.51 -18.58
C MET A 196 8.55 -3.01 -18.23
N ALA A 197 7.56 -3.51 -17.50
CA ALA A 197 7.43 -4.93 -17.19
C ALA A 197 7.24 -5.79 -18.46
N GLY A 198 6.46 -5.32 -19.44
CA GLY A 198 6.27 -5.99 -20.72
C GLY A 198 7.56 -6.08 -21.55
N LEU A 199 8.36 -5.01 -21.56
CA LEU A 199 9.67 -5.00 -22.22
C LEU A 199 10.66 -5.96 -21.53
N ALA A 200 10.72 -5.95 -20.20
CA ALA A 200 11.54 -6.88 -19.44
C ALA A 200 11.17 -8.36 -19.67
N ALA A 201 9.91 -8.65 -19.98
CA ALA A 201 9.44 -10.00 -20.28
C ALA A 201 9.47 -10.38 -21.78
N SER A 202 9.97 -9.49 -22.66
CA SER A 202 9.90 -9.68 -24.12
C SER A 202 10.68 -10.90 -24.63
N ALA A 203 11.78 -11.26 -23.96
CA ALA A 203 12.58 -12.46 -24.25
C ALA A 203 12.10 -13.71 -23.48
N GLY A 204 11.03 -13.60 -22.70
CA GLY A 204 10.52 -14.61 -21.78
C GLY A 204 10.34 -14.07 -20.36
N PRO A 205 9.57 -14.76 -19.51
CA PRO A 205 9.32 -14.31 -18.13
C PRO A 205 10.61 -14.41 -17.27
N PRO A 206 11.08 -13.32 -16.66
CA PRO A 206 12.29 -13.32 -15.84
C PRO A 206 12.08 -14.10 -14.54
N ARG A 207 13.04 -14.95 -14.16
CA ARG A 207 13.01 -15.66 -12.87
C ARG A 207 13.39 -14.73 -11.73
N THR A 208 14.33 -13.82 -11.96
CA THR A 208 14.78 -12.85 -10.97
C THR A 208 14.54 -11.43 -11.45
N VAL A 209 13.77 -10.65 -10.68
CA VAL A 209 13.54 -9.22 -10.98
C VAL A 209 13.98 -8.36 -9.80
N LEU A 210 14.82 -7.36 -10.07
CA LEU A 210 15.31 -6.40 -9.08
C LEU A 210 14.76 -4.99 -9.37
N ASP A 211 14.32 -4.32 -8.32
CA ASP A 211 14.07 -2.87 -8.30
C ASP A 211 14.88 -2.23 -7.16
N PRO A 212 15.98 -1.53 -7.48
CA PRO A 212 16.91 -0.98 -6.48
C PRO A 212 16.42 0.34 -5.84
N ALA A 213 15.35 0.93 -6.36
CA ALA A 213 14.73 2.16 -5.85
C ALA A 213 13.19 2.01 -5.90
N CYS A 214 12.70 1.00 -5.19
CA CYS A 214 11.39 0.41 -5.44
C CYS A 214 10.20 1.32 -5.08
N GLY A 215 10.39 2.31 -4.21
CA GLY A 215 9.35 3.22 -3.76
C GLY A 215 8.09 2.47 -3.31
N THR A 216 6.99 2.68 -4.02
CA THR A 216 5.69 2.04 -3.73
C THR A 216 5.56 0.61 -4.27
N GLY A 217 6.59 0.08 -4.93
CA GLY A 217 6.63 -1.25 -5.53
C GLY A 217 5.84 -1.36 -6.84
N ALA A 218 5.51 -0.23 -7.46
CA ALA A 218 4.66 -0.18 -8.66
C ALA A 218 5.24 -0.97 -9.84
N LEU A 219 6.56 -0.92 -10.05
CA LEU A 219 7.27 -1.65 -11.10
C LEU A 219 7.23 -3.16 -10.88
N LEU A 220 7.69 -3.62 -9.71
CA LEU A 220 7.65 -5.04 -9.35
C LEU A 220 6.23 -5.60 -9.35
N ARG A 221 5.23 -4.80 -8.95
CA ARG A 221 3.81 -5.21 -8.99
C ARG A 221 3.28 -5.38 -10.42
N ALA A 222 3.82 -4.65 -11.40
CA ALA A 222 3.42 -4.74 -12.80
C ALA A 222 3.99 -5.99 -13.51
N VAL A 223 5.00 -6.63 -12.93
CA VAL A 223 5.55 -7.89 -13.44
C VAL A 223 4.49 -9.00 -13.40
N THR A 224 4.43 -9.82 -14.45
CA THR A 224 3.59 -11.02 -14.44
C THR A 224 4.23 -12.08 -13.54
N HIS A 225 3.62 -12.32 -12.39
CA HIS A 225 4.13 -13.26 -11.40
C HIS A 225 3.89 -14.73 -11.79
N HIS A 226 4.90 -15.57 -11.56
CA HIS A 226 4.83 -17.01 -11.78
C HIS A 226 5.56 -17.78 -10.67
N PRO A 227 5.28 -19.09 -10.50
CA PRO A 227 6.00 -19.92 -9.54
C PRO A 227 7.52 -19.89 -9.77
N GLY A 228 8.30 -19.90 -8.69
CA GLY A 228 9.76 -19.86 -8.73
C GLY A 228 10.36 -18.51 -9.12
N GLN A 229 9.54 -17.45 -9.25
CA GLN A 229 10.04 -16.09 -9.41
C GLN A 229 10.53 -15.53 -8.06
N GLU A 230 11.65 -14.82 -8.10
CA GLU A 230 12.23 -14.10 -6.98
C GLU A 230 12.21 -12.59 -7.27
N LEU A 231 11.62 -11.83 -6.36
CA LEU A 231 11.50 -10.37 -6.46
C LEU A 231 12.41 -9.73 -5.42
N TYR A 232 13.29 -8.85 -5.87
CA TYR A 232 14.23 -8.12 -5.04
C TYR A 232 13.86 -6.64 -5.05
N ALA A 233 13.68 -6.06 -3.88
CA ALA A 233 13.27 -4.68 -3.70
C ALA A 233 14.22 -3.99 -2.74
N GLN A 234 14.64 -2.77 -3.07
CA GLN A 234 15.39 -1.91 -2.17
C GLN A 234 14.87 -0.47 -2.24
N ASP A 235 14.85 0.21 -1.11
CA ASP A 235 14.54 1.64 -1.02
C ASP A 235 15.20 2.24 0.22
N THR A 236 15.52 3.53 0.21
CA THR A 236 16.08 4.22 1.39
C THR A 236 15.07 4.33 2.52
N SER A 237 13.77 4.37 2.19
CA SER A 237 12.69 4.41 3.17
C SER A 237 12.34 3.01 3.67
N ALA A 238 12.55 2.78 4.96
CA ALA A 238 12.14 1.53 5.63
C ALA A 238 10.63 1.29 5.54
N ASP A 239 9.83 2.37 5.66
CA ASP A 239 8.37 2.29 5.57
C ASP A 239 7.89 1.90 4.16
N LEU A 240 8.43 2.53 3.12
CA LEU A 240 8.10 2.18 1.73
C LEU A 240 8.53 0.76 1.39
N THR A 241 9.72 0.36 1.84
CA THR A 241 10.21 -1.00 1.66
C THR A 241 9.27 -2.02 2.30
N ALA A 242 8.82 -1.78 3.54
CA ALA A 242 7.91 -2.68 4.24
C ALA A 242 6.51 -2.72 3.59
N LEU A 243 6.00 -1.56 3.13
CA LEU A 243 4.74 -1.50 2.37
C LEU A 243 4.85 -2.26 1.05
N THR A 244 5.94 -2.08 0.31
CA THR A 244 6.22 -2.80 -0.94
C THR A 244 6.31 -4.30 -0.70
N ALA A 245 6.96 -4.74 0.37
CA ALA A 245 7.05 -6.15 0.73
C ALA A 245 5.67 -6.77 0.99
N LEU A 246 4.79 -6.11 1.77
CA LEU A 246 3.41 -6.56 1.99
C LEU A 246 2.61 -6.56 0.68
N ARG A 247 2.74 -5.51 -0.12
CA ARG A 247 2.07 -5.37 -1.42
C ARG A 247 2.42 -6.51 -2.35
N LEU A 248 3.70 -6.86 -2.48
CA LEU A 248 4.15 -7.95 -3.33
C LEU A 248 3.73 -9.31 -2.76
N ALA A 249 3.87 -9.52 -1.44
CA ALA A 249 3.49 -10.76 -0.78
C ALA A 249 1.98 -11.08 -0.89
N LEU A 250 1.13 -10.07 -1.05
CA LEU A 250 -0.30 -10.22 -1.35
C LEU A 250 -0.59 -10.64 -2.80
N HIS A 251 0.36 -10.46 -3.71
CA HIS A 251 0.17 -10.65 -5.15
C HIS A 251 0.96 -11.81 -5.76
N THR A 252 1.97 -12.33 -5.05
CA THR A 252 2.74 -13.50 -5.46
C THR A 252 2.93 -14.50 -4.32
N ARG A 253 3.14 -15.76 -4.70
CA ARG A 253 3.65 -16.81 -3.80
C ARG A 253 5.16 -17.05 -3.97
N GLY A 254 5.79 -16.33 -4.89
CA GLY A 254 7.24 -16.34 -5.09
C GLY A 254 7.99 -15.70 -3.91
N ALA A 255 9.31 -15.79 -3.95
CA ALA A 255 10.16 -15.19 -2.93
C ALA A 255 10.17 -13.66 -3.07
N VAL A 256 10.07 -12.94 -1.96
CA VAL A 256 10.12 -11.48 -1.92
C VAL A 256 11.23 -11.05 -0.96
N HIS A 257 12.24 -10.40 -1.50
CA HIS A 257 13.44 -9.94 -0.80
C HIS A 257 13.46 -8.41 -0.77
N ALA A 258 12.77 -7.83 0.20
CA ALA A 258 12.74 -6.39 0.38
C ALA A 258 13.70 -5.96 1.50
N ARG A 259 14.52 -4.94 1.25
CA ARG A 259 15.52 -4.39 2.20
C ARG A 259 15.56 -2.88 2.14
N ALA A 260 15.65 -2.25 3.30
CA ALA A 260 15.81 -0.81 3.40
C ALA A 260 17.30 -0.46 3.35
N GLY A 261 17.65 0.59 2.60
CA GLY A 261 19.01 1.08 2.48
C GLY A 261 19.22 1.86 1.19
N ASP A 262 20.19 2.77 1.21
CA ASP A 262 20.67 3.44 0.01
C ASP A 262 21.34 2.43 -0.92
N THR A 263 20.80 2.22 -2.12
CA THR A 263 21.33 1.21 -3.07
C THR A 263 22.72 1.54 -3.58
N LEU A 264 23.09 2.82 -3.60
CA LEU A 264 24.43 3.23 -3.98
C LEU A 264 25.39 2.99 -2.82
N ARG A 265 25.10 3.47 -1.62
CA ARG A 265 26.03 3.35 -0.48
C ARG A 265 26.03 1.98 0.21
N ALA A 266 24.92 1.26 0.15
CA ALA A 266 24.66 0.04 0.89
C ALA A 266 23.76 -0.90 0.07
N ASP A 267 24.30 -1.45 -1.01
CA ASP A 267 23.64 -2.50 -1.79
C ASP A 267 23.25 -3.67 -0.88
N ALA A 268 21.95 -3.91 -0.75
CA ALA A 268 21.40 -4.96 0.09
C ALA A 268 21.36 -6.33 -0.62
N HIS A 269 21.66 -6.36 -1.92
CA HIS A 269 21.57 -7.53 -2.80
C HIS A 269 22.85 -7.75 -3.65
N PRO A 270 24.07 -7.63 -3.09
CA PRO A 270 25.32 -7.55 -3.87
C PRO A 270 25.68 -8.84 -4.64
N ALA A 271 25.10 -9.98 -4.24
CA ALA A 271 25.32 -11.27 -4.91
C ALA A 271 24.26 -11.57 -5.99
N VAL A 272 23.24 -10.72 -6.14
CA VAL A 272 22.11 -10.99 -7.04
C VAL A 272 22.49 -10.60 -8.46
N ARG A 273 22.41 -11.58 -9.38
CA ARG A 273 22.42 -11.36 -10.82
C ARG A 273 20.99 -11.51 -11.31
N ALA A 274 20.30 -10.39 -11.49
CA ALA A 274 18.91 -10.38 -11.92
C ALA A 274 18.77 -10.62 -13.42
N ASP A 275 17.72 -11.34 -13.83
CA ASP A 275 17.36 -11.48 -15.24
C ASP A 275 16.79 -10.17 -15.80
N ALA A 276 16.11 -9.40 -14.95
CA ALA A 276 15.60 -8.08 -15.28
C ALA A 276 15.79 -7.10 -14.11
N VAL A 277 16.14 -5.86 -14.44
CA VAL A 277 16.15 -4.73 -13.50
C VAL A 277 15.11 -3.71 -13.98
N LEU A 278 14.17 -3.36 -13.11
CA LEU A 278 13.17 -2.33 -13.37
C LEU A 278 13.38 -1.21 -12.35
N CYS A 279 13.65 0.01 -12.79
CA CYS A 279 13.91 1.13 -11.89
C CYS A 279 13.27 2.42 -12.42
N HIS A 280 12.66 3.18 -11.52
CA HIS A 280 12.24 4.56 -11.75
C HIS A 280 12.79 5.38 -10.59
N PRO A 281 14.08 5.76 -10.67
CA PRO A 281 14.78 6.34 -9.53
C PRO A 281 14.28 7.76 -9.23
N PRO A 282 14.55 8.30 -8.03
CA PRO A 282 14.35 9.71 -7.77
C PRO A 282 15.20 10.57 -8.72
N PHE A 283 14.62 11.64 -9.24
CA PHE A 283 15.29 12.60 -10.12
C PHE A 283 16.01 13.67 -9.29
N ASN A 284 17.16 14.16 -9.77
CA ASN A 284 17.94 15.23 -9.15
C ASN A 284 18.35 15.02 -7.67
N GLU A 285 18.59 13.78 -7.25
CA GLU A 285 19.21 13.52 -5.94
C GLU A 285 20.63 14.09 -5.92
N ARG A 286 20.94 14.98 -4.98
CA ARG A 286 22.23 15.69 -4.91
C ARG A 286 23.17 15.07 -3.88
N ASP A 287 22.61 14.36 -2.90
CA ASP A 287 23.36 13.70 -1.84
C ASP A 287 23.41 12.18 -2.08
N TRP A 288 23.72 11.77 -3.31
CA TRP A 288 23.78 10.36 -3.69
C TRP A 288 25.09 9.66 -3.29
N GLY A 289 26.07 10.39 -2.74
CA GLY A 289 27.32 9.83 -2.24
C GLY A 289 28.51 9.94 -3.20
N HIS A 290 28.49 10.92 -4.11
CA HIS A 290 29.54 11.14 -5.11
C HIS A 290 30.97 10.97 -4.59
N ASP A 291 31.31 11.61 -3.46
CA ASP A 291 32.69 11.60 -2.95
C ASP A 291 33.06 10.28 -2.26
N GLU A 292 32.10 9.62 -1.62
CA GLU A 292 32.27 8.30 -1.00
C GLU A 292 32.44 7.20 -2.05
N LEU A 293 31.77 7.36 -3.20
CA LEU A 293 31.69 6.37 -4.27
C LEU A 293 32.65 6.65 -5.43
N ALA A 294 33.59 7.59 -5.30
CA ALA A 294 34.47 8.03 -6.40
C ALA A 294 35.29 6.89 -7.05
N TYR A 295 35.58 5.83 -6.29
CA TYR A 295 36.35 4.65 -6.76
C TYR A 295 35.51 3.37 -6.75
N ASP A 296 34.19 3.49 -6.70
CA ASP A 296 33.31 2.33 -6.71
C ASP A 296 33.42 1.56 -8.06
N PRO A 297 33.52 0.22 -8.03
CA PRO A 297 33.70 -0.58 -9.24
C PRO A 297 32.51 -0.52 -10.21
N ARG A 298 31.34 -0.03 -9.79
CA ARG A 298 30.19 0.18 -10.69
C ARG A 298 30.45 1.25 -11.74
N TRP A 299 31.43 2.14 -11.53
CA TRP A 299 31.76 3.25 -12.44
C TRP A 299 32.81 2.89 -13.51
N GLU A 300 32.73 1.68 -14.09
CA GLU A 300 33.65 1.23 -15.16
C GLU A 300 33.73 2.22 -16.34
N TYR A 301 32.62 2.89 -16.63
CA TYR A 301 32.48 3.82 -17.75
C TYR A 301 32.55 5.31 -17.35
N GLY A 302 32.93 5.61 -16.11
CA GLY A 302 33.07 6.96 -15.59
C GLY A 302 32.15 7.25 -14.40
N LEU A 303 32.61 8.17 -13.54
CA LEU A 303 31.88 8.61 -12.35
C LEU A 303 30.77 9.60 -12.76
N PRO A 304 29.50 9.38 -12.35
CA PRO A 304 28.42 10.33 -12.59
C PRO A 304 28.70 11.71 -12.01
N ALA A 305 28.15 12.77 -12.61
CA ALA A 305 28.36 14.12 -12.13
C ALA A 305 27.71 14.33 -10.74
N ARG A 306 28.36 15.11 -9.88
CA ARG A 306 27.85 15.39 -8.52
C ARG A 306 26.41 15.92 -8.50
N THR A 307 26.03 16.73 -9.49
CA THR A 307 24.70 17.36 -9.55
C THR A 307 23.66 16.55 -10.33
N GLU A 308 24.05 15.44 -10.96
CA GLU A 308 23.20 14.62 -11.81
C GLU A 308 23.33 13.16 -11.36
N SER A 309 22.45 12.73 -10.45
CA SER A 309 22.36 11.33 -9.97
C SER A 309 21.72 10.37 -10.97
N GLU A 310 21.28 10.90 -12.11
CA GLU A 310 20.61 10.14 -13.16
C GLU A 310 21.68 9.40 -13.96
N LEU A 311 21.91 8.17 -13.51
CA LEU A 311 22.76 7.15 -14.13
C LEU A 311 22.37 6.87 -15.58
#